data_AF-A0A2D6G7C9-F1
#
_entry.id   AF-A0A2D6G7C9-F1
#
_cell.length_a   1.000
_cell.length_b   1.000
_cell.length_c   1.000
_cell.angle_alpha   90.00
_cell.angle_beta   90.00
_cell.angle_gamma   90.00
#
_symmetry.space_group_name_H-M   'P 1'
#
loop_
_entity.id
_entity.type
_entity.pdbx_description
1 polymer ?
#
loop_
_entity_poly.entity_id
_entity_poly.type
_entity_poly.pdbx_seq_one_letter_code
_entity_poly.pdbx_strand_id
1 'polypeptide(L)'
;MTSNFNVTLLTPYLSEDLGEHLTREEVLEHIILYGHDPSNFSEERVLRTPERLVSLSSPSYVGSTGTLPRMVLSESDLVISGNTESAEETVRDLKDSGLIIARFSIFYGEPSGYTDNSPEASGYSLDIPKDVSTVRAMLTDDNLLNALTSENESRIRMALNDLNTNLDQPVLATPFLSEALINGETVDL
;
A
#
# COMPACT_ATOMS: atom_id res chain seq x y z
N MET A 1 -0.38 -12.62 23.26
CA MET A 1 -1.18 -11.44 22.86
C MET A 1 -1.18 -11.45 21.34
N THR A 2 -2.35 -11.31 20.72
CA THR A 2 -2.48 -11.10 19.27
C THR A 2 -1.80 -9.78 18.95
N SER A 3 -0.68 -9.77 18.22
CA SER A 3 -0.07 -8.52 17.77
C SER A 3 -1.02 -7.84 16.79
N ASN A 4 -1.07 -6.51 16.80
CA ASN A 4 -1.80 -5.75 15.79
C ASN A 4 -0.81 -5.39 14.68
N PHE A 5 -1.25 -5.41 13.43
CA PHE A 5 -0.50 -4.91 12.28
C PHE A 5 -1.28 -3.76 11.66
N ASN A 6 -0.70 -2.56 11.65
CA ASN A 6 -1.35 -1.33 11.25
C ASN A 6 -1.04 -1.01 9.79
N VAL A 7 -2.08 -0.89 8.97
CA VAL A 7 -1.97 -0.55 7.55
C VAL A 7 -2.65 0.78 7.30
N THR A 8 -1.94 1.69 6.64
CA THR A 8 -2.50 2.97 6.18
C THR A 8 -2.76 2.93 4.68
N LEU A 9 -4.01 3.13 4.30
CA LEU A 9 -4.48 3.17 2.91
C LEU A 9 -4.58 4.63 2.45
N LEU A 10 -3.65 5.03 1.58
CA LEU A 10 -3.53 6.35 0.99
C LEU A 10 -4.08 6.39 -0.43
N THR A 11 -5.13 5.64 -0.73
CA THR A 11 -5.79 5.72 -2.03
C THR A 11 -7.29 5.44 -1.89
N PRO A 12 -8.17 6.29 -2.45
CA PRO A 12 -9.61 6.09 -2.35
C PRO A 12 -10.05 4.79 -3.03
N TYR A 13 -9.29 4.30 -4.02
CA TYR A 13 -9.56 3.03 -4.69
C TYR A 13 -9.53 1.81 -3.76
N LEU A 14 -8.84 1.90 -2.61
CA LEU A 14 -8.83 0.86 -1.60
C LEU A 14 -9.74 1.16 -0.40
N SER A 15 -10.05 2.42 -0.11
CA SER A 15 -10.64 2.81 1.17
C SER A 15 -11.97 3.55 1.11
N GLU A 16 -12.44 3.96 -0.07
CA GLU A 16 -13.67 4.72 -0.23
C GLU A 16 -14.66 4.00 -1.16
N ASP A 17 -15.96 4.13 -0.86
CA ASP A 17 -17.02 3.81 -1.81
C ASP A 17 -17.24 5.04 -2.70
N LEU A 18 -16.76 4.96 -3.95
CA LEU A 18 -16.89 6.07 -4.89
C LEU A 18 -18.36 6.40 -5.21
N GLY A 19 -19.29 5.45 -5.00
CA GLY A 19 -20.72 5.66 -5.16
C GLY A 19 -21.32 6.67 -4.19
N GLU A 20 -20.65 6.98 -3.07
CA GLU A 20 -21.06 8.02 -2.14
C GLU A 20 -20.77 9.45 -2.64
N HIS A 21 -19.91 9.58 -3.66
CA HIS A 21 -19.38 10.88 -4.12
C HIS A 21 -19.57 11.14 -5.61
N LEU A 22 -19.72 10.08 -6.41
CA LEU A 22 -19.79 10.14 -7.86
C LEU A 22 -21.13 9.62 -8.37
N THR A 23 -21.49 10.02 -9.58
CA THR A 23 -22.61 9.46 -10.32
C THR A 23 -22.31 8.02 -10.76
N ARG A 24 -23.36 7.27 -11.11
CA ARG A 24 -23.20 5.90 -11.61
C ARG A 24 -22.36 5.84 -12.89
N GLU A 25 -22.54 6.78 -13.82
CA GLU A 25 -21.73 6.84 -15.03
C GLU A 25 -20.24 7.05 -14.71
N GLU A 26 -19.93 7.96 -13.80
CA GLU A 26 -18.55 8.22 -13.35
C GLU A 26 -17.95 6.99 -12.64
N VAL A 27 -18.69 6.32 -11.75
CA VAL A 27 -18.21 5.08 -11.11
C VAL A 27 -17.87 4.01 -12.16
N LEU A 28 -18.72 3.84 -13.18
CA LEU A 28 -18.45 2.90 -14.27
C LEU A 28 -17.20 3.26 -15.07
N GLU A 29 -16.98 4.56 -15.32
CA GLU A 29 -15.74 5.04 -15.95
C GLU A 29 -14.51 4.68 -15.11
N HIS A 30 -14.58 4.87 -13.80
CA HIS A 30 -13.48 4.53 -12.89
C HIS A 30 -13.20 3.02 -12.83
N ILE A 31 -14.24 2.18 -12.90
CA ILE A 31 -14.09 0.72 -13.00
C ILE A 31 -13.36 0.35 -14.30
N ILE A 32 -13.81 0.92 -15.44
CA ILE A 32 -13.31 0.54 -16.77
C ILE A 32 -11.91 1.09 -17.05
N LEU A 33 -11.65 2.35 -16.71
CA LEU A 33 -10.40 3.04 -17.09
C LEU A 33 -9.31 2.92 -16.04
N TYR A 34 -9.68 2.87 -14.76
CA TYR A 34 -8.73 2.97 -13.65
C TYR A 34 -8.72 1.74 -12.74
N GLY A 35 -9.49 0.71 -13.08
CA GLY A 35 -9.53 -0.56 -12.35
C GLY A 35 -10.10 -0.40 -10.95
N HIS A 36 -11.06 0.51 -10.74
CA HIS A 36 -11.78 0.55 -9.46
C HIS A 36 -12.53 -0.76 -9.23
N ASP A 37 -12.40 -1.30 -8.03
CA ASP A 37 -13.18 -2.45 -7.57
C ASP A 37 -14.08 -1.99 -6.40
N PRO A 38 -15.42 -2.06 -6.54
CA PRO A 38 -16.34 -1.67 -5.48
C PRO A 38 -16.31 -2.62 -4.27
N SER A 39 -15.67 -3.79 -4.37
CA SER A 39 -15.46 -4.72 -3.26
C SER A 39 -14.16 -4.45 -2.45
N ASN A 40 -13.71 -3.19 -2.46
CA ASN A 40 -12.56 -2.71 -1.71
C ASN A 40 -12.80 -2.70 -0.18
N PHE A 41 -11.90 -2.06 0.57
CA PHE A 41 -11.91 -2.04 2.03
C PHE A 41 -12.76 -0.90 2.62
N SER A 42 -13.64 -0.26 1.86
CA SER A 42 -14.45 0.89 2.30
C SER A 42 -15.28 0.61 3.57
N GLU A 43 -15.89 -0.57 3.64
CA GLU A 43 -16.66 -1.03 4.81
C GLU A 43 -15.80 -1.74 5.88
N GLU A 44 -14.54 -2.02 5.57
CA GLU A 44 -13.65 -2.79 6.44
C GLU A 44 -12.73 -1.86 7.25
N ARG A 45 -12.58 -2.19 8.54
CA ARG A 45 -11.63 -1.50 9.44
C ARG A 45 -10.60 -2.43 10.04
N VAL A 46 -10.88 -3.73 10.02
CA VAL A 46 -9.99 -4.76 10.56
C VAL A 46 -10.13 -6.01 9.72
N LEU A 47 -9.00 -6.60 9.31
CA LEU A 47 -8.93 -7.96 8.80
C LEU A 47 -8.43 -8.89 9.91
N ARG A 48 -8.89 -10.15 9.89
CA ARG A 48 -8.49 -11.15 10.88
C ARG A 48 -7.73 -12.26 10.17
N THR A 49 -6.57 -12.60 10.72
CA THR A 49 -5.80 -13.79 10.33
C THR A 49 -5.80 -14.79 11.51
N PRO A 50 -5.29 -16.01 11.31
CA PRO A 50 -5.04 -16.93 12.42
C PRO A 50 -4.17 -16.35 13.55
N GLU A 51 -3.16 -15.54 13.23
CA GLU A 51 -2.18 -15.06 14.23
C GLU A 51 -2.40 -13.61 14.69
N ARG A 52 -3.04 -12.75 13.88
CA ARG A 52 -3.08 -11.31 14.14
C ARG A 52 -4.38 -10.61 13.74
N LEU A 53 -4.51 -9.37 14.23
CA LEU A 53 -5.47 -8.40 13.70
C LEU A 53 -4.71 -7.44 12.80
N VAL A 54 -5.28 -7.14 11.63
CA VAL A 54 -4.74 -6.15 10.71
C VAL A 54 -5.69 -4.95 10.72
N SER A 55 -5.25 -3.85 11.32
CA SER A 55 -6.04 -2.62 11.43
C SER A 55 -5.85 -1.78 10.17
N LEU A 56 -6.95 -1.43 9.52
CA LEU A 56 -6.96 -0.59 8.32
C LEU A 56 -7.35 0.83 8.70
N SER A 57 -6.46 1.77 8.43
CA SER A 57 -6.74 3.20 8.56
C SER A 57 -6.69 3.87 7.18
N SER A 58 -7.54 4.86 6.96
CA SER A 58 -7.46 5.72 5.79
C SER A 58 -7.80 7.14 6.21
N PRO A 59 -6.93 8.13 5.92
CA PRO A 59 -7.32 9.51 6.05
C PRO A 59 -8.42 9.79 5.01
N SER A 60 -9.56 10.33 5.43
CA SER A 60 -10.63 10.71 4.51
C SER A 60 -10.07 11.67 3.45
N TYR A 61 -10.12 11.29 2.17
CA TYR A 61 -9.58 12.11 1.08
C TYR A 61 -10.49 13.31 0.74
N VAL A 62 -11.76 13.25 1.15
CA VAL A 62 -12.74 14.30 0.91
C VAL A 62 -12.50 15.50 1.83
N GLY A 63 -11.69 16.47 1.36
CA GLY A 63 -11.63 17.84 1.89
C GLY A 63 -10.28 18.33 2.41
N SER A 64 -9.22 17.52 2.41
CA SER A 64 -7.91 17.97 2.90
C SER A 64 -7.00 18.45 1.77
N THR A 65 -6.96 19.77 1.57
CA THR A 65 -5.79 20.42 0.97
C THR A 65 -4.64 20.35 1.98
N GLY A 66 -3.64 19.52 1.70
CA GLY A 66 -2.32 19.65 2.30
C GLY A 66 -2.02 18.68 3.43
N THR A 67 -0.88 18.00 3.23
CA THR A 67 -0.11 17.21 4.21
C THR A 67 -0.86 16.06 4.89
N LEU A 68 -0.53 14.82 4.48
CA LEU A 68 -0.73 13.66 5.34
C LEU A 68 -0.02 13.92 6.66
N PRO A 69 -0.71 13.86 7.82
CA PRO A 69 -0.04 14.10 9.09
C PRO A 69 1.02 13.01 9.27
N ARG A 70 2.30 13.40 9.37
CA ARG A 70 3.40 12.48 9.70
C ARG A 70 3.08 11.57 10.90
N MET A 71 2.24 12.05 11.83
CA MET A 71 1.72 11.28 12.98
C MET A 71 0.89 10.04 12.60
N VAL A 72 0.11 10.06 11.52
CA VAL A 72 -0.68 8.88 11.10
C VAL A 72 0.23 7.79 10.54
N LEU A 73 1.33 8.21 9.92
CA LEU A 73 2.29 7.31 9.31
C LEU A 73 3.26 6.70 10.33
N SER A 74 3.55 7.37 11.45
CA SER A 74 4.46 6.86 12.48
C SER A 74 3.97 5.62 13.25
N GLU A 75 2.67 5.32 13.17
CA GLU A 75 2.10 4.10 13.78
C GLU A 75 1.83 2.99 12.75
N SER A 76 2.20 3.20 11.49
CA SER A 76 1.94 2.26 10.39
C SER A 76 3.08 1.25 10.24
N ASP A 77 2.75 -0.04 10.18
CA ASP A 77 3.70 -1.09 9.78
C ASP A 77 3.82 -1.19 8.25
N LEU A 78 2.76 -0.78 7.53
CA LEU A 78 2.72 -0.75 6.07
C LEU A 78 1.85 0.41 5.59
N VAL A 79 2.28 1.08 4.52
CA VAL A 79 1.50 2.09 3.83
C VAL A 79 1.20 1.61 2.42
N ILE A 80 -0.04 1.71 1.96
CA ILE A 80 -0.42 1.41 0.57
C ILE A 80 -0.93 2.69 -0.07
N SER A 81 -0.24 3.18 -1.09
CA SER A 81 -0.56 4.43 -1.77
C SER A 81 -0.87 4.20 -3.26
N GLY A 82 -1.59 5.15 -3.85
CA GLY A 82 -1.87 5.15 -5.29
C GLY A 82 -0.65 5.53 -6.12
N ASN A 83 -0.90 5.96 -7.35
CA ASN A 83 0.16 6.26 -8.33
C ASN A 83 -0.08 7.58 -9.08
N THR A 84 -0.93 8.47 -8.56
CA THR A 84 -1.08 9.81 -9.16
C THR A 84 0.18 10.63 -8.93
N GLU A 85 0.42 11.66 -9.74
CA GLU A 85 1.56 12.57 -9.55
C GLU A 85 1.67 13.10 -8.11
N SER A 86 0.55 13.52 -7.52
CA SER A 86 0.49 13.99 -6.13
C SER A 86 0.83 12.90 -5.10
N ALA A 87 0.41 11.65 -5.34
CA ALA A 87 0.75 10.53 -4.48
C ALA A 87 2.24 10.22 -4.56
N GLU A 88 2.83 10.27 -5.75
CA GLU A 88 4.26 10.02 -5.97
C GLU A 88 5.14 11.11 -5.36
N GLU A 89 4.73 12.38 -5.46
CA GLU A 89 5.39 13.49 -4.75
C GLU A 89 5.36 13.25 -3.23
N THR A 90 4.21 12.86 -2.69
CA THR A 90 4.06 12.56 -1.26
C THR A 90 4.95 11.39 -0.80
N VAL A 91 5.04 10.32 -1.60
CA VAL A 91 5.90 9.17 -1.27
C VAL A 91 7.37 9.54 -1.35
N ARG A 92 7.76 10.42 -2.27
CA ARG A 92 9.13 10.94 -2.37
C ARG A 92 9.53 11.73 -1.12
N ASP A 93 8.62 12.53 -0.58
CA ASP A 93 8.82 13.27 0.67
C ASP A 93 8.95 12.37 1.91
N LEU A 94 8.51 11.11 1.80
CA LEU A 94 8.56 10.09 2.84
C LEU A 94 9.70 9.10 2.65
N LYS A 95 10.53 9.23 1.62
CA LYS A 95 11.58 8.27 1.27
C LYS A 95 12.55 8.01 2.45
N ASP A 96 12.83 9.02 3.25
CA ASP A 96 13.74 8.93 4.40
C ASP A 96 13.04 8.56 5.73
N SER A 97 11.75 8.17 5.69
CA SER A 97 10.97 7.86 6.89
C SER A 97 11.22 6.47 7.48
N GLY A 98 11.84 5.57 6.71
CA GLY A 98 11.97 4.16 7.09
C GLY A 98 10.73 3.30 6.82
N LEU A 99 9.63 3.90 6.34
CA LEU A 99 8.37 3.19 6.10
C LEU A 99 8.46 2.31 4.86
N ILE A 100 7.88 1.11 4.97
CA ILE A 100 7.58 0.29 3.79
C ILE A 100 6.32 0.85 3.14
N ILE A 101 6.49 1.42 1.95
CA ILE A 101 5.39 1.98 1.16
C ILE A 101 5.18 1.13 -0.09
N ALA A 102 3.97 0.59 -0.25
CA ALA A 102 3.56 -0.18 -1.40
C ALA A 102 2.77 0.68 -2.40
N ARG A 103 3.11 0.57 -3.69
CA ARG A 103 2.39 1.22 -4.79
C ARG A 103 1.22 0.33 -5.23
N PHE A 104 0.01 0.88 -5.32
CA PHE A 104 -1.18 0.22 -5.86
C PHE A 104 -1.60 0.88 -7.18
N SER A 105 -1.18 0.29 -8.30
CA SER A 105 -1.12 1.00 -9.58
C SER A 105 -1.58 0.18 -10.79
N ILE A 106 -2.19 0.88 -11.74
CA ILE A 106 -2.44 0.35 -13.10
C ILE A 106 -1.16 0.25 -13.94
N PHE A 107 -0.09 0.94 -13.55
CA PHE A 107 1.25 0.89 -14.16
C PHE A 107 2.17 -0.10 -13.43
N TYR A 108 1.60 -1.08 -12.75
CA TYR A 108 2.33 -2.10 -12.02
C TYR A 108 3.46 -2.72 -12.85
N GLY A 109 4.65 -2.86 -12.25
CA GLY A 109 5.87 -3.35 -12.89
C GLY A 109 6.61 -2.31 -13.75
N GLU A 110 5.98 -1.17 -14.03
CA GLU A 110 6.47 -0.18 -15.00
C GLU A 110 6.56 1.24 -14.39
N PRO A 111 7.26 2.16 -15.06
CA PRO A 111 7.21 3.58 -14.72
C PRO A 111 5.78 4.13 -14.76
N SER A 112 5.54 5.16 -13.95
CA SER A 112 4.25 5.85 -13.91
C SER A 112 3.96 6.54 -15.23
N GLY A 113 2.75 6.36 -15.78
CA GLY A 113 2.29 7.14 -16.93
C GLY A 113 2.01 8.62 -16.62
N TYR A 114 2.12 9.06 -15.36
CA TYR A 114 1.96 10.47 -14.97
C TYR A 114 3.29 11.23 -14.88
N THR A 115 4.33 10.59 -14.34
CA THR A 115 5.61 11.26 -14.05
C THR A 115 6.83 10.60 -14.72
N ASP A 116 6.64 9.49 -15.44
CA ASP A 116 7.68 8.63 -16.01
C ASP A 116 8.69 8.08 -14.99
N ASN A 117 8.44 8.22 -13.69
CA ASN A 117 9.31 7.69 -12.66
C ASN A 117 9.03 6.20 -12.42
N SER A 118 10.09 5.43 -12.22
CA SER A 118 9.97 4.07 -11.69
C SER A 118 9.48 4.11 -10.23
N PRO A 119 8.84 3.03 -9.74
CA PRO A 119 8.37 2.98 -8.35
C PRO A 119 9.50 3.23 -7.33
N GLU A 120 10.68 2.65 -7.52
CA GLU A 120 11.83 2.88 -6.62
C GLU A 120 12.36 4.32 -6.66
N ALA A 121 12.29 5.00 -7.82
CA ALA A 121 12.68 6.40 -7.92
C ALA A 121 11.75 7.31 -7.11
N SER A 122 10.48 6.94 -7.00
CA SER A 122 9.49 7.65 -6.19
C SER A 122 9.53 7.30 -4.70
N GLY A 123 10.19 6.19 -4.32
CA GLY A 123 10.31 5.76 -2.92
C GLY A 123 9.35 4.62 -2.53
N TYR A 124 8.75 3.92 -3.49
CA TYR A 124 7.96 2.72 -3.20
C TYR A 124 8.87 1.51 -2.97
N SER A 125 8.70 0.82 -1.85
CA SER A 125 9.42 -0.41 -1.48
C SER A 125 8.80 -1.65 -2.12
N LEU A 126 7.47 -1.63 -2.32
CA LEU A 126 6.71 -2.70 -2.95
C LEU A 126 5.85 -2.14 -4.10
N ASP A 127 5.55 -2.96 -5.09
CA ASP A 127 4.65 -2.62 -6.20
C ASP A 127 3.60 -3.72 -6.34
N ILE A 128 2.33 -3.32 -6.29
CA ILE A 128 1.16 -4.19 -6.23
C ILE A 128 0.29 -3.90 -7.46
N PRO A 129 -0.17 -4.94 -8.18
CA PRO A 129 -1.14 -4.75 -9.26
C PRO A 129 -2.41 -4.06 -8.75
N LYS A 130 -3.13 -3.36 -9.63
CA LYS A 130 -4.43 -2.72 -9.32
C LYS A 130 -5.55 -3.75 -9.14
N ASP A 131 -5.39 -4.62 -8.16
CA ASP A 131 -6.30 -5.70 -7.81
C ASP A 131 -6.47 -5.78 -6.27
N VAL A 132 -7.70 -5.58 -5.81
CA VAL A 132 -8.05 -5.63 -4.38
C VAL A 132 -7.83 -7.03 -3.81
N SER A 133 -8.03 -8.09 -4.61
CA SER A 133 -7.86 -9.46 -4.13
C SER A 133 -6.41 -9.76 -3.77
N THR A 134 -5.47 -9.26 -4.57
CA THR A 134 -4.03 -9.30 -4.28
C THR A 134 -3.68 -8.56 -2.98
N VAL A 135 -4.21 -7.34 -2.78
CA VAL A 135 -4.00 -6.60 -1.52
C VAL A 135 -4.55 -7.39 -0.34
N ARG A 136 -5.75 -7.97 -0.48
CA ARG A 136 -6.39 -8.77 0.58
C ARG A 136 -5.56 -10.01 0.92
N ALA A 137 -5.05 -10.72 -0.09
CA ALA A 137 -4.17 -11.86 0.11
C ALA A 137 -2.89 -11.46 0.86
N MET A 138 -2.25 -10.36 0.44
CA MET A 138 -1.07 -9.80 1.10
C MET A 138 -1.34 -9.46 2.58
N LEU A 139 -2.48 -8.84 2.87
CA LEU A 139 -2.89 -8.43 4.21
C LEU A 139 -3.49 -9.55 5.07
N THR A 140 -3.64 -10.76 4.53
CA THR A 140 -4.14 -11.93 5.27
C THR A 140 -3.13 -13.07 5.34
N ASP A 141 -1.94 -12.89 4.77
CA ASP A 141 -0.83 -13.84 4.82
C ASP A 141 0.05 -13.59 6.05
N ASP A 142 -0.10 -14.43 7.09
CA ASP A 142 0.64 -14.27 8.35
C ASP A 142 2.16 -14.39 8.18
N ASN A 143 2.65 -15.14 7.17
CA ASN A 143 4.08 -15.28 6.91
C ASN A 143 4.69 -13.95 6.44
N LEU A 144 4.04 -13.30 5.48
CA LEU A 144 4.44 -11.99 4.99
C LEU A 144 4.30 -10.92 6.06
N LEU A 145 3.20 -10.90 6.81
CA LEU A 145 3.02 -9.92 7.89
C LEU A 145 4.08 -10.08 8.98
N ASN A 146 4.47 -11.31 9.32
CA ASN A 146 5.61 -11.57 10.21
C ASN A 146 6.93 -11.06 9.63
N ALA A 147 7.15 -11.27 8.33
CA ALA A 147 8.37 -10.84 7.66
C ALA A 147 8.49 -9.31 7.63
N LEU A 148 7.40 -8.60 7.33
CA LEU A 148 7.34 -7.13 7.31
C LEU A 148 7.66 -6.54 8.69
N THR A 149 7.07 -7.07 9.77
CA THR A 149 7.38 -6.64 11.14
C THR A 149 8.83 -6.93 11.55
N SER A 150 9.47 -7.95 10.96
CA SER A 150 10.86 -8.29 11.29
C SER A 150 11.90 -7.40 10.60
N GLU A 151 11.47 -6.55 9.65
CA GLU A 151 12.31 -5.62 8.88
C GLU A 151 13.52 -6.30 8.20
N ASN A 152 13.44 -7.62 7.97
CA ASN A 152 14.49 -8.39 7.37
C ASN A 152 14.20 -8.60 5.88
N GLU A 153 14.97 -7.94 5.02
CA GLU A 153 14.78 -7.98 3.56
C GLU A 153 14.70 -9.41 3.01
N SER A 154 15.60 -10.30 3.45
CA SER A 154 15.62 -11.69 2.97
C SER A 154 14.33 -12.43 3.33
N ARG A 155 13.79 -12.19 4.53
CA ARG A 155 12.52 -12.79 4.95
C ARG A 155 11.34 -12.21 4.18
N ILE A 156 11.32 -10.89 3.95
CA ILE A 156 10.27 -10.23 3.18
C ILE A 156 10.24 -10.80 1.76
N ARG A 157 11.39 -10.90 1.09
CA ARG A 157 11.49 -11.46 -0.26
C ARG A 157 11.08 -12.93 -0.32
N MET A 158 11.46 -13.73 0.67
CA MET A 158 11.01 -15.14 0.75
C MET A 158 9.50 -15.25 0.92
N ALA A 159 8.92 -14.50 1.86
CA ALA A 159 7.48 -14.53 2.10
C ALA A 159 6.68 -14.02 0.89
N LEU A 160 7.18 -12.99 0.18
CA LEU A 160 6.60 -12.55 -1.09
C LEU A 160 6.66 -13.65 -2.15
N ASN A 161 7.78 -14.37 -2.28
CA ASN A 161 7.88 -15.48 -3.23
C ASN A 161 6.84 -16.58 -2.92
N ASP A 162 6.66 -16.92 -1.64
CA ASP A 162 5.68 -17.92 -1.22
C ASP A 162 4.25 -17.44 -1.51
N LEU A 163 3.90 -16.21 -1.13
CA LEU A 163 2.60 -15.59 -1.43
C LEU A 163 2.32 -15.59 -2.95
N ASN A 164 3.30 -15.16 -3.74
CA ASN A 164 3.19 -15.00 -5.19
C ASN A 164 2.92 -16.33 -5.93
N THR A 165 3.13 -17.50 -5.30
CA THR A 165 2.75 -18.79 -5.91
C THR A 165 1.24 -18.97 -6.07
N ASN A 166 0.45 -18.20 -5.31
CA ASN A 166 -1.02 -18.31 -5.27
C ASN A 166 -1.72 -17.07 -5.88
N LEU A 167 -0.95 -16.14 -6.47
CA LEU A 167 -1.48 -14.91 -7.07
C LEU A 167 -1.41 -14.99 -8.60
N ASP A 168 -2.41 -14.45 -9.28
CA ASP A 168 -2.41 -14.32 -10.74
C ASP A 168 -1.34 -13.32 -11.22
N GLN A 169 -1.15 -12.24 -10.45
CA GLN A 169 -0.09 -11.25 -10.64
C GLN A 169 0.68 -11.09 -9.33
N PRO A 170 2.03 -11.18 -9.35
CA PRO A 170 2.81 -11.14 -8.13
C PRO A 170 2.84 -9.74 -7.50
N VAL A 171 3.17 -9.65 -6.22
CA VAL A 171 3.65 -8.42 -5.59
C VAL A 171 5.17 -8.35 -5.78
N LEU A 172 5.66 -7.21 -6.27
CA LEU A 172 7.08 -7.00 -6.53
C LEU A 172 7.73 -6.25 -5.37
N ALA A 173 8.88 -6.73 -4.91
CA ALA A 173 9.78 -5.93 -4.10
C ALA A 173 10.67 -5.08 -5.02
N THR A 174 10.64 -3.77 -4.84
CA THR A 174 11.43 -2.84 -5.64
C THR A 174 12.89 -2.81 -5.15
N PRO A 175 13.82 -2.23 -5.92
CA PRO A 175 15.17 -1.95 -5.43
C PRO A 175 15.21 -1.05 -4.17
N PHE A 176 14.20 -0.20 -3.97
CA PHE A 176 14.16 0.73 -2.84
C PHE A 176 13.83 0.07 -1.49
N LEU A 177 13.34 -1.18 -1.48
CA LEU A 177 13.06 -1.89 -0.22
C LEU A 177 14.27 -1.91 0.73
N SER A 178 15.48 -2.13 0.22
CA SER A 178 16.69 -2.15 1.04
C SER A 178 16.97 -0.78 1.70
N GLU A 179 16.79 0.30 0.96
CA GLU A 179 16.98 1.67 1.46
C GLU A 179 15.94 2.01 2.54
N ALA A 180 14.67 1.64 2.33
CA ALA A 180 13.60 1.86 3.30
C ALA A 180 13.91 1.17 4.65
N LEU A 181 14.37 -0.08 4.62
CA LEU A 181 14.70 -0.82 5.85
C LEU A 181 15.91 -0.21 6.60
N ILE A 182 16.95 0.25 5.88
CA ILE A 182 18.11 0.92 6.50
C ILE A 182 17.68 2.24 7.17
N ASN A 183 16.83 3.01 6.51
CA ASN A 183 16.36 4.28 7.07
C ASN A 183 15.56 4.07 8.36
N GLY A 184 14.78 2.97 8.46
CA GLY A 184 14.05 2.59 9.67
C GLY A 184 14.96 2.38 10.89
N GLU A 185 16.12 1.76 10.72
CA GLU A 185 17.09 1.54 11.81
C GLU A 185 17.72 2.84 12.35
N THR A 186 17.75 3.91 11.55
CA THR A 186 18.46 5.16 11.90
C THR A 186 17.61 6.21 12.61
N VAL A 187 16.28 6.03 12.71
CA VAL A 187 15.36 7.02 13.29
C VAL A 187 15.23 6.90 14.82
N ASP A 188 15.83 5.87 15.44
CA ASP A 188 15.97 5.77 16.90
C ASP A 188 17.13 6.65 17.43
N LEU A 189 16.88 7.95 17.63
CA LEU A 189 17.77 8.88 18.36
C LEU A 189 17.01 9.72 19.39
#